data_AF-A0A446CHB4-F1
#
_entry.id   AF-A0A446CHB4-F1
#
_cell.length_a   1.000
_cell.length_b   1.000
_cell.length_c   1.000
_cell.angle_alpha   90.00
_cell.angle_beta   90.00
_cell.angle_gamma   90.00
#
_symmetry.space_group_name_H-M   'P 1'
#
loop_
_entity.id
_entity.type
_entity.pdbx_description
1 polymer ?
#
loop_
_entity_poly.entity_id
_entity_poly.type
_entity_poly.pdbx_seq_one_letter_code
_entity_poly.pdbx_strand_id
1 'polypeptide(L)'
;MQRRFWIELLLMVAGPVIWLAHFLFIYMVNAVACAHFPSGGVWMALPVSSWIILAASALALAGMAAVSLYQRRRVRTRRLPRFHGWLTGSLCLLSAVAVLWETLPVLTAAACG
;
A
#
# COMPACT_ATOMS: atom_id res chain seq x y z
N MET A 1 -26.24 14.61 -4.68
CA MET A 1 -25.19 14.51 -5.73
C MET A 1 -23.76 14.44 -5.18
N GLN A 2 -23.44 15.16 -4.09
CA GLN A 2 -22.10 15.25 -3.48
C GLN A 2 -21.41 13.90 -3.15
N ARG A 3 -22.13 12.91 -2.62
CA ARG A 3 -21.56 11.58 -2.29
C ARG A 3 -20.99 10.82 -3.49
N ARG A 4 -21.58 10.97 -4.69
CA ARG A 4 -21.09 10.27 -5.89
C ARG A 4 -19.74 10.83 -6.34
N PHE A 5 -19.57 12.15 -6.28
CA PHE A 5 -18.32 12.81 -6.65
C PHE A 5 -17.14 12.37 -5.76
N TRP A 6 -17.34 12.33 -4.44
CA TRP A 6 -16.29 11.91 -3.51
C TRP A 6 -15.82 10.47 -3.74
N ILE A 7 -16.74 9.56 -4.06
CA ILE A 7 -16.39 8.15 -4.33
C ILE A 7 -15.59 8.04 -5.63
N GLU A 8 -15.94 8.81 -6.67
CA GLU A 8 -15.15 8.85 -7.92
C GLU A 8 -13.74 9.37 -7.68
N LEU A 9 -13.63 10.47 -6.93
CA LEU A 9 -12.35 11.05 -6.57
C LEU A 9 -11.50 10.07 -5.77
N LEU A 10 -12.07 9.44 -4.73
CA LEU A 10 -11.41 8.41 -3.93
C LEU A 10 -10.94 7.23 -4.78
N LEU A 11 -11.74 6.78 -5.75
CA LEU A 11 -11.33 5.70 -6.66
C LEU A 11 -10.17 6.12 -7.58
N MET A 12 -10.10 7.39 -8.00
CA MET A 12 -8.98 7.89 -8.79
C MET A 12 -7.68 7.96 -7.99
N VAL A 13 -7.75 8.45 -6.76
CA VAL A 13 -6.58 8.60 -5.87
C VAL A 13 -6.36 7.40 -4.95
N ALA A 14 -7.03 6.26 -5.23
CA ALA A 14 -7.00 5.10 -4.36
C ALA A 14 -5.58 4.54 -4.16
N GLY A 15 -4.74 4.53 -5.19
CA GLY A 15 -3.33 4.10 -5.08
C GLY A 15 -2.58 4.87 -3.99
N PRO A 16 -2.48 6.22 -4.09
CA PRO A 16 -1.85 7.05 -3.07
C PRO A 16 -2.47 6.92 -1.68
N VAL A 17 -3.80 6.76 -1.58
CA VAL A 17 -4.48 6.56 -0.29
C VAL A 17 -4.08 5.23 0.35
N ILE A 18 -4.03 4.15 -0.43
CA ILE A 18 -3.58 2.83 0.04
C ILE A 18 -2.11 2.90 0.46
N TRP A 19 -1.27 3.56 -0.33
CA TRP A 19 0.14 3.76 0.02
C TRP A 19 0.30 4.56 1.31
N LEU A 20 -0.40 5.69 1.47
CA LEU A 20 -0.33 6.49 2.69
C LEU A 20 -0.74 5.68 3.93
N ALA A 21 -1.84 4.94 3.84
CA ALA A 21 -2.30 4.08 4.92
C ALA A 21 -1.27 2.98 5.24
N HIS A 22 -0.69 2.38 4.22
CA HIS A 22 0.37 1.39 4.36
C HIS A 22 1.61 1.98 5.04
N PHE A 23 2.12 3.10 4.54
CA PHE A 23 3.29 3.81 5.08
C PHE A 23 3.12 4.15 6.56
N LEU A 24 1.98 4.75 6.93
CA LEU A 24 1.68 5.09 8.31
C LEU A 24 1.63 3.85 9.21
N PHE A 25 1.05 2.76 8.70
CA PHE A 25 0.96 1.51 9.44
C PHE A 25 2.34 0.89 9.69
N ILE A 26 3.16 0.72 8.65
CA ILE A 26 4.50 0.12 8.79
C ILE A 26 5.40 0.99 9.67
N TYR A 27 5.26 2.32 9.58
CA TYR A 27 6.02 3.26 10.39
C TYR A 27 5.67 3.12 11.87
N MET A 28 4.38 3.06 12.21
CA MET A 28 3.94 2.83 13.60
C MET A 28 4.39 1.48 14.13
N VAL A 29 4.26 0.40 13.33
CA VAL A 29 4.71 -0.94 13.72
C VAL A 29 6.21 -0.94 14.02
N ASN A 30 7.02 -0.29 13.16
CA ASN A 30 8.46 -0.21 13.36
C ASN A 30 8.83 0.62 14.60
N ALA A 31 8.18 1.77 14.79
CA ALA A 31 8.42 2.63 15.94
C ALA A 31 8.10 1.94 17.27
N VAL A 32 6.95 1.24 17.35
CA VAL A 32 6.55 0.48 18.54
C VAL A 32 7.48 -0.70 18.80
N ALA A 33 7.87 -1.43 17.74
CA ALA A 33 8.79 -2.56 17.85
C ALA A 33 10.14 -2.11 18.44
N CYS A 34 10.71 -1.01 17.96
CA CYS A 34 11.98 -0.51 18.48
C CYS A 34 11.88 0.13 19.87
N ALA A 35 10.73 0.73 20.22
CA ALA A 35 10.54 1.32 21.55
C ALA A 35 10.38 0.27 22.65
N HIS A 36 9.64 -0.82 22.39
CA HIS A 36 9.32 -1.83 23.40
C HIS A 36 10.18 -3.08 23.36
N PHE A 37 10.71 -3.45 22.19
CA PHE A 37 11.43 -4.71 21.98
C PHE A 37 12.75 -4.46 21.23
N PRO A 38 13.71 -3.75 21.83
CA PRO A 38 14.96 -3.37 21.16
C PRO A 38 15.81 -4.57 20.73
N SER A 39 15.60 -5.75 21.33
CA SER A 39 16.23 -7.03 20.96
C SER A 39 15.24 -8.02 20.32
N GLY A 40 14.19 -7.51 19.64
CA GLY A 40 13.00 -8.22 19.19
C GLY A 40 13.22 -9.67 18.74
N GLY A 41 12.34 -10.57 19.22
CA GLY A 41 12.39 -11.99 18.94
C GLY A 41 12.52 -12.28 17.45
N VAL A 42 13.61 -12.96 17.09
CA VAL A 42 13.92 -13.32 15.71
C VAL A 42 13.20 -14.63 15.39
N TRP A 43 12.38 -14.64 14.35
CA TRP A 43 11.71 -15.84 13.86
C TRP A 43 12.04 -16.04 12.38
N MET A 44 12.69 -17.17 12.07
CA MET A 44 13.28 -17.45 10.75
C MET A 44 14.22 -16.32 10.26
N ALA A 45 15.18 -15.92 11.10
CA ALA A 45 16.18 -14.88 10.81
C ALA A 45 15.65 -13.44 10.63
N LEU A 46 14.34 -13.21 10.72
CA LEU A 46 13.73 -11.88 10.65
C LEU A 46 13.00 -11.53 11.96
N PRO A 47 13.00 -10.26 12.41
CA PRO A 47 12.18 -9.84 13.53
C PRO A 47 10.68 -10.00 13.20
N VAL A 48 9.85 -10.26 14.22
CA VAL A 48 8.39 -10.43 14.05
C VAL A 48 7.73 -9.21 13.37
N SER A 49 8.25 -8.00 13.61
CA SER A 49 7.79 -6.78 12.93
C SER A 49 7.97 -6.84 11.41
N SER A 50 9.04 -7.46 10.91
CA SER A 50 9.29 -7.63 9.47
C SER A 50 8.21 -8.45 8.78
N TRP A 51 7.71 -9.51 9.43
CA TRP A 51 6.61 -10.33 8.89
C TRP A 51 5.30 -9.55 8.81
N ILE A 52 5.02 -8.71 9.81
CA ILE A 52 3.83 -7.83 9.80
C ILE A 52 3.93 -6.83 8.65
N ILE A 53 5.11 -6.22 8.44
CA ILE A 53 5.34 -5.28 7.34
C ILE A 53 5.20 -5.98 5.98
N LEU A 54 5.77 -7.17 5.80
CA LEU A 54 5.64 -7.95 4.57
C LEU A 54 4.18 -8.31 4.26
N ALA A 55 3.42 -8.75 5.27
CA ALA A 55 2.00 -9.06 5.12
C ALA A 55 1.19 -7.80 4.75
N ALA A 56 1.45 -6.67 5.43
CA ALA A 56 0.81 -5.40 5.13
C ALA A 56 1.13 -4.92 3.70
N SER A 57 2.34 -5.16 3.22
CA SER A 57 2.79 -4.79 1.88
C SER A 57 2.10 -5.65 0.81
N ALA A 58 2.03 -6.96 1.04
CA ALA A 58 1.30 -7.87 0.17
C ALA A 58 -0.20 -7.47 0.06
N LEU A 59 -0.82 -7.11 1.20
CA LEU A 59 -2.20 -6.62 1.23
C LEU A 59 -2.36 -5.30 0.48
N ALA A 60 -1.43 -4.35 0.65
CA ALA A 60 -1.46 -3.07 -0.06
C ALA A 60 -1.37 -3.27 -1.58
N LEU A 61 -0.42 -4.09 -2.05
CA LEU A 61 -0.26 -4.42 -3.47
C LEU A 61 -1.49 -5.13 -4.04
N ALA A 62 -2.05 -6.10 -3.31
CA ALA A 62 -3.28 -6.77 -3.69
C ALA A 62 -4.46 -5.80 -3.79
N GLY A 63 -4.57 -4.87 -2.84
CA GLY A 63 -5.57 -3.80 -2.84
C GLY A 63 -5.44 -2.88 -4.07
N MET A 64 -4.23 -2.42 -4.38
CA MET A 64 -3.96 -1.58 -5.55
C MET A 64 -4.28 -2.31 -6.87
N ALA A 65 -3.93 -3.59 -6.98
CA ALA A 65 -4.26 -4.42 -8.13
C ALA A 65 -5.79 -4.59 -8.26
N ALA A 66 -6.49 -4.91 -7.17
CA ALA A 66 -7.93 -5.07 -7.15
C ALA A 66 -8.65 -3.77 -7.57
N VAL A 67 -8.23 -2.61 -7.06
CA VAL A 67 -8.81 -1.31 -7.43
C VAL A 67 -8.54 -0.97 -8.89
N SER A 68 -7.32 -1.20 -9.38
CA SER A 68 -6.96 -0.97 -10.78
C SER A 68 -7.81 -1.85 -11.72
N LEU A 69 -7.98 -3.13 -11.40
CA LEU A 69 -8.84 -4.05 -12.16
C LEU A 69 -10.31 -3.64 -12.09
N TYR A 70 -10.79 -3.25 -10.91
CA TYR A 70 -12.16 -2.76 -10.72
C TYR A 70 -12.44 -1.52 -11.56
N GLN A 71 -11.56 -0.51 -11.53
CA GLN A 71 -11.73 0.70 -12.31
C GLN A 71 -11.63 0.45 -13.82
N ARG A 72 -10.72 -0.43 -14.27
CA ARG A 72 -10.67 -0.85 -15.69
C ARG A 72 -11.99 -1.49 -16.15
N ARG A 73 -12.56 -2.39 -15.34
CA ARG A 73 -13.87 -3.01 -15.62
C ARG A 73 -14.99 -1.98 -15.63
N ARG A 74 -14.97 -1.02 -14.70
CA ARG A 74 -15.96 0.04 -14.58
C ARG A 74 -15.95 1.00 -15.76
N VAL A 75 -14.75 1.40 -16.21
CA VAL A 75 -14.58 2.22 -17.42
C VAL A 75 -15.13 1.52 -18.65
N ARG A 76 -14.85 0.21 -18.80
CA ARG A 76 -15.36 -0.59 -19.91
C ARG A 76 -16.89 -0.75 -19.88
N THR A 77 -17.46 -1.09 -18.72
CA THR A 77 -18.90 -1.37 -18.57
C THR A 77 -19.76 -0.11 -18.66
N ARG A 78 -19.30 1.01 -18.10
CA ARG A 78 -20.05 2.27 -18.05
C ARG A 78 -19.68 3.27 -19.16
N ARG A 79 -18.83 2.86 -20.11
CA ARG A 79 -18.30 3.71 -21.19
C ARG A 79 -17.74 5.05 -20.70
N LEU A 80 -17.08 5.04 -19.54
CA LEU A 80 -16.43 6.23 -18.98
C LEU A 80 -15.17 6.60 -19.79
N PRO A 81 -14.65 7.83 -19.64
CA PRO A 81 -13.41 8.23 -20.31
C PRO A 81 -12.25 7.32 -19.90
N ARG A 82 -11.49 6.82 -20.90
CA ARG A 82 -10.32 5.95 -20.67
C ARG A 82 -9.28 6.57 -19.74
N PHE A 83 -9.22 7.91 -19.69
CA PHE A 83 -8.37 8.67 -18.78
C PHE A 83 -8.54 8.26 -17.31
N HIS A 84 -9.75 7.95 -16.85
CA HIS A 84 -9.99 7.59 -15.44
C HIS A 84 -9.28 6.29 -15.07
N GLY A 85 -9.38 5.28 -15.95
CA GLY A 85 -8.74 3.97 -15.75
C GLY A 85 -7.22 4.04 -15.91
N TRP A 86 -6.73 4.87 -16.84
CA TRP A 86 -5.30 5.10 -17.00
C TRP A 86 -4.70 5.84 -15.80
N LEU A 87 -5.30 6.95 -15.38
CA LEU A 87 -4.88 7.73 -14.21
C LEU A 87 -4.83 6.87 -12.95
N THR A 88 -5.91 6.15 -12.64
CA THR A 88 -5.96 5.26 -11.47
C THR A 88 -4.88 4.18 -11.56
N GLY A 89 -4.71 3.58 -12.75
CA GLY A 89 -3.70 2.56 -12.99
C GLY A 89 -2.27 3.06 -12.78
N SER A 90 -1.94 4.24 -13.32
CA SER A 90 -0.63 4.88 -13.17
C SER A 90 -0.35 5.24 -11.71
N LEU A 91 -1.34 5.79 -11.00
CA LEU A 91 -1.21 6.13 -9.59
C LEU A 91 -1.03 4.89 -8.71
N CYS A 92 -1.78 3.80 -8.97
CA CYS A 92 -1.57 2.51 -8.31
C CYS A 92 -0.18 1.95 -8.60
N LEU A 93 0.31 2.05 -9.83
CA LEU A 93 1.64 1.54 -10.19
C LEU A 93 2.75 2.31 -9.47
N LEU A 94 2.69 3.65 -9.49
CA LEU A 94 3.66 4.49 -8.78
C LEU A 94 3.62 4.23 -7.27
N SER A 95 2.42 4.06 -6.70
CA SER A 95 2.23 3.73 -5.28
C SER A 95 2.77 2.34 -4.94
N ALA A 96 2.62 1.37 -5.83
CA ALA A 96 3.19 0.03 -5.67
C ALA A 96 4.72 0.06 -5.66
N VAL A 97 5.34 0.88 -6.53
CA VAL A 97 6.79 1.09 -6.51
C VAL A 97 7.24 1.68 -5.18
N ALA A 98 6.49 2.64 -4.63
CA ALA A 98 6.79 3.21 -3.31
C ALA A 98 6.67 2.17 -2.18
N VAL A 99 5.63 1.34 -2.17
CA VAL A 99 5.51 0.21 -1.23
C VAL A 99 6.70 -0.74 -1.34
N LEU A 100 7.08 -1.13 -2.56
CA LEU A 100 8.23 -2.01 -2.77
C LEU A 100 9.52 -1.38 -2.27
N TRP A 101 9.70 -0.08 -2.50
CA TRP A 101 10.84 0.67 -2.00
C TRP A 101 10.91 0.68 -0.46
N GLU A 102 9.77 0.87 0.21
CA GLU A 102 9.65 0.87 1.67
C GLU A 102 9.87 -0.53 2.28
N THR A 103 9.61 -1.59 1.52
CA THR A 103 9.88 -2.97 1.97
C THR A 103 11.33 -3.39 1.84
N LEU A 104 12.15 -2.70 1.04
CA LEU A 104 13.55 -3.08 0.85
C LEU A 104 14.36 -3.06 2.16
N PRO A 105 14.30 -2.00 3.00
CA PRO A 105 15.02 -1.95 4.27
C PRO A 105 14.68 -3.10 5.23
N VAL A 106 13.46 -3.65 5.15
CA VAL A 106 13.02 -4.78 5.99
C VAL A 106 13.87 -6.04 5.73
N LEU A 107 14.43 -6.15 4.52
CA LEU A 107 15.25 -7.29 4.10
C LEU A 107 16.75 -7.02 4.19
N THR A 108 17.17 -5.75 4.20
CA THR A 108 18.60 -5.36 4.09
C THR A 108 19.16 -4.69 5.33
N ALA A 109 18.32 -4.07 6.16
CA ALA A 109 18.74 -3.31 7.33
C ALA A 109 18.37 -4.03 8.64
N ALA A 110 19.10 -3.71 9.71
CA ALA A 110 18.69 -4.07 11.06
C ALA A 110 17.38 -3.36 11.40
N ALA A 111 16.48 -4.02 12.13
CA ALA A 111 15.16 -3.45 12.44
C ALA A 111 15.24 -2.20 13.31
N CYS A 112 16.25 -2.13 14.19
CA CYS A 112 16.49 -1.00 15.08
C CYS A 112 18.00 -0.72 15.12
N GLY A 113 18.41 0.51 14.77
CA GLY A 113 19.83 0.91 14.72
C GLY A 113 20.11 1.94 13.65
#